data_AF-A0A7Y2LU92-F1
#
_entry.id   AF-A0A7Y2LU92-F1
#
_cell.length_a   1.000
_cell.length_b   1.000
_cell.length_c   1.000
_cell.angle_alpha   90.00
_cell.angle_beta   90.00
_cell.angle_gamma   90.00
#
_symmetry.space_group_name_H-M   'P 1'
#
loop_
_entity.id
_entity.type
_entity.pdbx_description
1 polymer ?
#
loop_
_entity_poly.entity_id
_entity_poly.type
_entity_poly.pdbx_seq_one_letter_code
_entity_poly.pdbx_strand_id
1 'polypeptide(L)'
;MLEFWFDPKVSILRKLMIFVSIAIATGILYWMDPLKPDAILMFLGTGIIFLICRYCKIHFASKNPTGLLYRLLTWIPIALLLALIFMQMKEGEILIPGAQGIGFTALAICLFSPLSLLNKNDASDEKK
;
A
#
# COMPACT_ATOMS: atom_id res chain seq x y z
N MET A 1 -1.17 8.91 6.05
CA MET A 1 -1.41 7.84 7.07
C MET A 1 -0.45 6.66 6.94
N LEU A 2 -0.32 6.02 5.76
CA LEU A 2 0.74 5.02 5.49
C LEU A 2 2.18 5.59 5.56
N GLU A 3 2.36 6.91 5.68
CA GLU A 3 3.68 7.55 5.80
C GLU A 3 4.50 7.07 6.99
N PHE A 4 3.86 6.70 8.10
CA PHE A 4 4.52 6.15 9.29
C PHE A 4 5.36 4.90 8.98
N TRP A 5 4.90 4.08 8.04
CA TRP A 5 5.60 2.87 7.64
C TRP A 5 6.93 3.15 6.93
N PHE A 6 7.03 4.30 6.27
CA PHE A 6 8.18 4.73 5.47
C PHE A 6 9.10 5.71 6.21
N ASP A 7 8.75 6.09 7.45
CA ASP A 7 9.59 6.94 8.28
C ASP A 7 10.78 6.13 8.82
N PRO A 8 12.04 6.56 8.60
CA PRO A 8 13.22 5.87 9.12
C PRO A 8 13.40 6.01 10.63
N LYS A 9 12.73 6.98 11.28
CA LYS A 9 12.84 7.21 12.74
C LYS A 9 12.04 6.21 13.58
N VAL A 10 11.16 5.44 12.94
CA VAL A 10 10.30 4.45 13.62
C VAL A 10 11.04 3.12 13.72
N SER A 11 11.17 2.60 14.95
CA SER A 11 11.76 1.28 15.22
C SER A 11 11.07 0.17 14.43
N ILE A 12 11.86 -0.77 13.90
CA ILE A 12 11.40 -1.96 13.16
C ILE A 12 10.38 -2.76 13.97
N LEU A 13 10.55 -2.88 15.29
CA LEU A 13 9.63 -3.58 16.18
C LEU A 13 8.21 -2.98 16.14
N ARG A 14 8.11 -1.65 16.14
CA ARG A 14 6.83 -0.93 16.05
C ARG A 14 6.16 -1.10 14.68
N LYS A 15 6.95 -1.19 13.60
CA LYS A 15 6.43 -1.54 12.27
C LYS A 15 5.88 -2.96 12.27
N LEU A 16 6.60 -3.92 12.83
CA LEU A 16 6.16 -5.31 12.91
C LEU A 16 4.85 -5.47 13.71
N MET A 17 4.70 -4.76 14.83
CA MET A 17 3.44 -4.77 15.58
C MET A 17 2.25 -4.24 14.76
N ILE A 18 2.44 -3.18 13.97
CA ILE A 18 1.38 -2.66 13.09
C ILE A 18 1.03 -3.68 12.01
N PHE A 19 2.04 -4.30 11.39
CA PHE A 19 1.81 -5.35 10.38
C PHE A 19 0.98 -6.50 10.94
N VAL A 20 1.35 -6.99 12.13
CA VAL A 20 0.61 -8.05 12.82
C VAL A 20 -0.82 -7.60 13.14
N SER A 21 -1.02 -6.36 13.60
CA SER A 21 -2.36 -5.86 13.89
C SER A 21 -3.25 -5.79 12.64
N ILE A 22 -2.71 -5.37 11.50
CA ILE A 22 -3.43 -5.36 10.22
C ILE A 22 -3.73 -6.78 9.75
N ALA A 23 -2.78 -7.71 9.90
CA ALA A 23 -2.96 -9.11 9.51
C ALA A 23 -4.07 -9.78 10.33
N ILE A 24 -4.10 -9.55 11.64
CA ILE A 24 -5.15 -10.08 12.53
C ILE A 24 -6.50 -9.48 12.15
N ALA A 25 -6.60 -8.16 12.01
CA ALA A 25 -7.85 -7.49 11.64
C ALA A 25 -8.39 -8.02 10.30
N THR A 26 -7.52 -8.13 9.29
CA THR A 26 -7.88 -8.65 7.96
C THR A 26 -8.30 -10.13 8.03
N GLY A 27 -7.63 -10.94 8.86
CA GLY A 27 -7.97 -12.34 9.06
C GLY A 27 -9.32 -12.54 9.76
N ILE A 28 -9.65 -11.70 10.76
CA ILE A 28 -10.97 -11.71 11.42
C ILE A 28 -12.05 -11.38 10.39
N LEU A 29 -11.87 -10.32 9.62
CA LEU A 29 -12.84 -9.94 8.59
C LEU A 29 -13.00 -11.07 7.55
N TYR A 30 -11.90 -11.68 7.11
CA TYR A 30 -11.92 -12.79 6.14
C TYR A 30 -12.71 -14.00 6.64
N TRP A 31 -12.71 -14.26 7.94
CA TRP A 31 -13.54 -15.31 8.52
C TRP A 31 -15.04 -14.97 8.44
N MET A 32 -15.40 -13.69 8.62
CA MET A 32 -16.80 -13.27 8.59
C MET A 32 -17.41 -13.37 7.18
N ASP A 33 -16.74 -12.81 6.17
CA ASP A 33 -17.17 -12.90 4.77
C ASP A 33 -15.95 -12.99 3.85
N PRO A 34 -15.57 -14.18 3.37
CA PRO A 34 -14.32 -14.34 2.65
C PRO A 34 -14.39 -13.70 1.26
N LEU A 35 -13.48 -12.76 1.00
CA LEU A 35 -13.29 -12.22 -0.34
C LEU A 35 -12.79 -13.29 -1.32
N LYS A 36 -13.23 -13.22 -2.58
CA LYS A 36 -12.77 -14.13 -3.64
C LYS A 36 -11.23 -14.01 -3.81
N PRO A 37 -10.52 -15.12 -4.03
CA PRO A 37 -9.07 -15.10 -4.24
C PRO A 37 -8.62 -14.15 -5.36
N ASP A 38 -9.37 -14.08 -6.46
CA ASP A 38 -9.07 -13.17 -7.58
C ASP A 38 -9.09 -11.69 -7.14
N ALA A 39 -10.06 -11.33 -6.29
CA ALA A 39 -10.20 -9.98 -5.76
C ALA A 39 -9.06 -9.65 -4.79
N ILE A 40 -8.65 -10.61 -3.95
CA ILE A 40 -7.49 -10.47 -3.08
C ILE A 40 -6.24 -10.18 -3.91
N LEU A 41 -6.04 -10.92 -5.01
CA LEU A 41 -4.91 -10.69 -5.92
C LEU A 41 -4.94 -9.27 -6.53
N MET A 42 -6.12 -8.78 -6.92
CA MET A 42 -6.29 -7.41 -7.43
C MET A 42 -5.97 -6.34 -6.38
N PHE A 43 -6.39 -6.53 -5.13
CA PHE A 43 -6.05 -5.61 -4.03
C PHE A 43 -4.57 -5.65 -3.68
N LEU A 44 -3.95 -6.84 -3.66
CA LEU A 44 -2.50 -6.97 -3.49
C LEU A 44 -1.74 -6.26 -4.63
N GLY A 45 -2.15 -6.47 -5.88
CA GLY A 45 -1.59 -5.79 -7.05
C GLY A 45 -1.74 -4.27 -6.99
N THR A 46 -2.87 -3.78 -6.48
CA THR A 46 -3.08 -2.35 -6.22
C THR A 46 -2.10 -1.80 -5.19
N GLY A 47 -1.77 -2.58 -4.15
CA GLY A 47 -0.71 -2.24 -3.20
C GLY A 47 0.66 -2.08 -3.87
N ILE A 48 0.99 -2.95 -4.84
CA ILE A 48 2.24 -2.86 -5.61
C ILE A 48 2.24 -1.62 -6.53
N ILE A 49 1.15 -1.37 -7.25
CA ILE A 49 1.00 -0.19 -8.11
C ILE A 49 1.13 1.09 -7.27
N PHE A 50 0.54 1.12 -6.07
CA PHE A 50 0.68 2.23 -5.13
C PHE A 50 2.16 2.50 -4.80
N LEU A 51 2.96 1.45 -4.55
CA LEU A 51 4.38 1.58 -4.28
C LEU A 51 5.18 2.11 -5.47
N ILE A 52 4.89 1.62 -6.68
CA ILE A 52 5.53 2.12 -7.91
C ILE A 52 5.21 3.60 -8.13
N CYS A 53 3.93 3.97 -8.04
CA CYS A 53 3.50 5.37 -8.17
C CYS A 53 4.16 6.26 -7.10
N ARG A 54 4.26 5.78 -5.86
CA ARG A 54 4.97 6.49 -4.79
C ARG A 54 6.46 6.64 -5.08
N TYR A 55 7.13 5.59 -5.56
CA TYR A 55 8.55 5.64 -5.91
C TYR A 55 8.81 6.66 -7.02
N CYS A 56 8.03 6.58 -8.11
CA CYS A 56 8.12 7.53 -9.21
C CYS A 56 7.85 8.97 -8.75
N LYS A 57 6.92 9.16 -7.81
CA LYS A 57 6.61 10.47 -7.23
C LYS A 57 7.80 11.06 -6.49
N ILE A 58 8.50 10.26 -5.69
CA ILE A 58 9.68 10.69 -4.93
C ILE A 58 10.88 10.96 -5.85
N HIS A 59 11.18 10.05 -6.79
CA HIS A 59 12.38 10.18 -7.63
C HIS A 59 12.24 11.16 -8.80
N PHE A 60 11.07 11.22 -9.45
CA PHE A 60 10.88 12.01 -10.67
C PHE A 60 10.06 13.29 -10.47
N ALA A 61 9.03 13.24 -9.61
CA ALA A 61 8.10 14.35 -9.45
C ALA A 61 8.42 15.27 -8.26
N SER A 62 9.36 14.92 -7.39
CA SER A 62 9.74 15.76 -6.23
C SER A 62 10.36 17.10 -6.62
N LYS A 63 10.93 17.22 -7.83
CA LYS A 63 11.48 18.49 -8.33
C LYS A 63 10.40 19.50 -8.77
N ASN A 64 9.17 19.05 -9.08
CA ASN A 64 8.07 19.89 -9.55
C ASN A 64 6.72 19.46 -8.91
N PRO A 65 6.45 19.84 -7.65
CA PRO A 65 5.29 19.38 -6.89
C PRO A 65 3.94 19.86 -7.43
N THR A 66 3.92 20.85 -8.32
CA THR A 66 2.72 21.36 -9.01
C THR A 66 2.50 20.74 -10.40
N GLY A 67 3.40 19.85 -10.84
CA GLY A 67 3.32 19.22 -12.16
C GLY A 67 2.14 18.25 -12.31
N LEU A 68 1.58 18.17 -13.52
CA LEU A 68 0.50 17.23 -13.86
C LEU A 68 0.85 15.77 -13.50
N LEU A 69 2.12 15.38 -13.67
CA LEU A 69 2.61 14.05 -13.31
C LEU A 69 2.50 13.76 -11.80
N TYR A 70 2.82 14.73 -10.95
CA TYR A 70 2.69 14.58 -9.49
C TYR A 70 1.23 14.33 -9.09
N ARG A 71 0.31 15.08 -9.71
CA ARG A 71 -1.13 14.91 -9.50
C ARG A 71 -1.57 13.54 -9.99
N LEU A 72 -1.25 13.17 -11.24
CA LEU A 72 -1.62 11.89 -11.82
C LEU A 72 -1.15 10.68 -10.97
N LEU A 73 0.13 10.67 -10.55
CA LEU A 73 0.69 9.61 -9.70
C LEU A 73 0.02 9.51 -8.32
N THR A 74 -0.56 10.59 -7.83
CA THR A 74 -1.31 10.59 -6.57
C THR A 74 -2.74 10.08 -6.78
N TRP A 75 -3.39 10.40 -7.91
CA TRP A 75 -4.77 10.01 -8.19
C TRP A 75 -4.91 8.58 -8.72
N ILE A 76 -3.95 8.06 -9.50
CA ILE A 76 -4.01 6.70 -10.06
C ILE A 76 -4.24 5.64 -8.96
N PRO A 77 -3.44 5.57 -7.88
CA PRO A 77 -3.60 4.52 -6.88
C PRO A 77 -4.92 4.67 -6.10
N ILE A 78 -5.35 5.90 -5.84
CA ILE A 78 -6.60 6.20 -5.14
C ILE A 78 -7.80 5.75 -5.99
N ALA A 79 -7.81 6.12 -7.27
CA ALA A 79 -8.86 5.74 -8.20
C ALA A 79 -8.94 4.22 -8.38
N LEU A 80 -7.79 3.54 -8.47
CA LEU A 80 -7.73 2.09 -8.59
C LEU A 80 -8.30 1.38 -7.35
N LEU A 81 -7.91 1.84 -6.15
CA LEU A 81 -8.42 1.30 -4.89
C LEU A 81 -9.94 1.52 -4.79
N LEU A 82 -10.43 2.73 -5.12
CA LEU A 82 -11.86 3.02 -5.13
C LEU A 82 -12.59 2.11 -6.12
N ALA A 83 -12.11 2.00 -7.36
CA ALA A 83 -12.73 1.16 -8.38
C ALA A 83 -12.88 -0.30 -7.92
N LEU A 84 -11.85 -0.86 -7.28
CA LEU A 84 -11.92 -2.23 -6.75
C LEU A 84 -12.88 -2.39 -5.58
N ILE A 85 -12.95 -1.41 -4.67
CA ILE A 85 -13.93 -1.43 -3.56
C ILE A 85 -15.35 -1.43 -4.14
N PHE A 86 -15.63 -0.58 -5.12
CA PHE A 86 -16.93 -0.52 -5.78
C PHE A 86 -17.25 -1.79 -6.58
N MET A 87 -16.24 -2.39 -7.24
CA MET A 87 -16.40 -3.64 -7.99
C MET A 87 -16.72 -4.84 -7.09
N GLN A 88 -16.27 -4.84 -5.84
CA GLN A 88 -16.56 -5.89 -4.87
C GLN A 88 -17.83 -5.67 -4.06
N MET A 89 -18.66 -4.67 -4.40
CA MET A 89 -20.00 -4.56 -3.84
C MET A 89 -20.82 -5.77 -4.21
N LYS A 90 -21.20 -6.55 -3.20
CA LYS A 90 -22.24 -7.56 -3.32
C LYS A 90 -23.43 -7.13 -2.48
N GLU A 91 -24.60 -7.13 -3.11
CA GLU A 91 -25.90 -7.00 -2.41
C GLU A 91 -26.06 -5.73 -1.56
N GLY A 92 -25.32 -4.66 -1.87
CA GLY A 92 -25.39 -3.37 -1.18
C GLY A 92 -24.45 -3.23 0.02
N GLU A 93 -23.67 -4.26 0.36
CA GLU A 93 -22.73 -4.21 1.47
C GLU A 93 -21.30 -3.93 0.97
N ILE A 94 -20.81 -2.71 1.22
CA ILE A 94 -19.45 -2.27 0.91
C ILE A 94 -18.49 -2.54 2.06
N LEU A 95 -19.01 -2.51 3.29
CA LEU A 95 -18.18 -2.23 4.46
C LEU A 95 -17.20 -3.37 4.73
N ILE A 96 -17.66 -4.61 4.74
CA ILE A 96 -16.82 -5.79 4.96
C ILE A 96 -15.85 -6.04 3.79
N PRO A 97 -16.30 -6.18 2.52
CA PRO A 97 -15.39 -6.46 1.41
C PRO A 97 -14.43 -5.29 1.12
N GLY A 98 -14.89 -4.05 1.32
CA GLY A 98 -14.06 -2.85 1.20
C GLY A 98 -12.99 -2.76 2.28
N ALA A 99 -13.34 -3.01 3.55
CA ALA A 99 -12.38 -3.02 4.65
C ALA A 99 -11.34 -4.14 4.48
N GLN A 100 -11.75 -5.33 4.02
CA GLN A 100 -10.80 -6.38 3.66
C GLN A 100 -9.89 -5.98 2.51
N GLY A 101 -10.44 -5.40 1.45
CA GLY A 101 -9.66 -4.93 0.31
C GLY A 101 -8.59 -3.91 0.71
N ILE A 102 -8.94 -2.96 1.59
CA ILE A 102 -7.99 -2.02 2.19
C ILE A 102 -6.96 -2.76 3.05
N GLY A 103 -7.39 -3.73 3.86
CA GLY A 103 -6.51 -4.57 4.67
C GLY A 103 -5.47 -5.32 3.83
N PHE A 104 -5.88 -6.01 2.77
CA PHE A 104 -4.98 -6.69 1.84
C PHE A 104 -4.07 -5.72 1.09
N THR A 105 -4.59 -4.57 0.65
CA THR A 105 -3.76 -3.53 0.04
C THR A 105 -2.69 -3.04 1.02
N ALA A 106 -3.06 -2.82 2.29
CA ALA A 106 -2.13 -2.41 3.33
C ALA A 106 -1.11 -3.51 3.66
N LEU A 107 -1.50 -4.79 3.65
CA LEU A 107 -0.58 -5.91 3.82
C LEU A 107 0.42 -6.01 2.66
N ALA A 108 -0.05 -5.88 1.41
CA ALA A 108 0.84 -5.80 0.25
C ALA A 108 1.80 -4.62 0.39
N ILE A 109 1.27 -3.44 0.73
CA ILE A 109 2.11 -2.27 0.96
C ILE A 109 3.10 -2.58 2.08
N CYS A 110 2.74 -3.14 3.22
CA CYS A 110 3.70 -3.43 4.29
C CYS A 110 4.75 -4.48 3.90
N LEU A 111 4.35 -5.54 3.18
CA LEU A 111 5.24 -6.61 2.71
C LEU A 111 6.23 -6.12 1.64
N PHE A 112 5.75 -5.30 0.69
CA PHE A 112 6.51 -4.84 -0.46
C PHE A 112 7.02 -3.40 -0.35
N SER A 113 6.57 -2.65 0.66
CA SER A 113 6.96 -1.25 0.93
C SER A 113 8.45 -1.06 0.99
N PRO A 114 9.24 -2.09 1.30
CA PRO A 114 10.64 -1.88 1.26
C PRO A 114 11.24 -2.94 0.31
N LEU A 115 12.11 -2.60 -0.66
CA LEU A 115 13.17 -1.60 -0.50
C LEU A 115 13.80 -1.63 0.93
N SER A 116 13.53 -2.70 1.71
CA SER A 116 13.85 -2.94 3.13
C SER A 116 15.33 -3.11 3.37
N LEU A 117 16.03 -3.17 2.25
CA LEU A 117 17.42 -3.43 2.07
C LEU A 117 18.04 -2.41 1.11
N LEU A 118 17.28 -1.55 0.41
CA LEU A 118 17.89 -0.66 -0.57
C LEU A 118 18.58 0.55 0.08
N ASN A 119 18.25 0.86 1.33
CA ASN A 119 19.07 1.75 2.17
C ASN A 119 20.42 1.13 2.60
N LYS A 120 20.75 -0.10 2.18
CA LYS A 120 22.14 -0.60 2.28
C LYS A 120 23.00 -0.22 1.07
N ASN A 121 22.43 0.29 -0.03
CA ASN A 121 23.22 0.55 -1.23
C ASN A 121 23.73 2.01 -1.33
N ASP A 122 23.08 3.00 -0.74
CA ASP A 122 23.59 4.38 -0.79
C ASP A 122 24.75 4.67 0.18
N ALA A 123 24.99 3.80 1.18
CA ALA A 123 26.14 3.98 2.09
C ALA A 123 27.49 3.50 1.50
N SER A 124 27.51 2.99 0.26
CA SER A 124 28.74 2.50 -0.38
C SER A 124 29.18 3.29 -1.62
N ASP A 125 28.42 4.31 -2.06
CA ASP A 125 28.73 5.08 -3.28
C ASP A 125 29.15 6.55 -3.03
N GLU A 126 29.56 6.89 -1.80
CA GLU A 126 30.18 8.20 -1.48
C GLU A 126 31.69 8.08 -1.18
N LYS A 127 32.36 7.11 -1.81
CA LYS A 127 33.83 7.09 -1.94
C LYS A 127 34.24 6.60 -3.32
N LYS A 128 34.12 7.47 -4.33
CA LYS A 128 35.06 7.46 -5.45
C LYS A 128 35.29 8.85 -6.01
#